data_AF-A0A9Q1DM52-F1
#
_entry.id   AF-A0A9Q1DM52-F1
#
_cell.length_a   1.000
_cell.length_b   1.000
_cell.length_c   1.000
_cell.angle_alpha   90.00
_cell.angle_beta   90.00
_cell.angle_gamma   90.00
#
_symmetry.space_group_name_H-M   'P 1'
#
loop_
_entity.id
_entity.type
_entity.pdbx_description
1 polymer ?
#
loop_
_entity_poly.entity_id
_entity_poly.type
_entity_poly.pdbx_seq_one_letter_code
_entity_poly.pdbx_strand_id
1 'polypeptide(L)'
;MYGPLGNLATLQSKSQAMDQEKVKPEVYSTSMDRQAHPEGLTPNHLKKAKLIFFYCRYPNSNVLKTFFPDIKFNRCITSQLIKWFSNFREFYYIQMEKFSRQVIADGVNSASDLSVTRDSELFRSLNMHFNKANDFQVPSRFLEVAEITLREFFNAISLAKDLDPSWKKAIYKVICKLDSDVPEVFKTTISW
;
A
#
# COMPACT_ATOMS: atom_id res chain seq x y z
N MET A 1 50.14 20.96 30.64
CA MET A 1 51.11 20.92 31.75
C MET A 1 50.50 20.04 32.84
N TYR A 2 51.30 19.09 33.31
CA TYR A 2 50.99 17.93 34.15
C TYR A 2 50.33 18.20 35.50
N GLY A 3 49.49 17.25 35.93
CA GLY A 3 49.39 16.74 37.32
C GLY A 3 48.71 17.63 38.37
N PRO A 4 48.08 17.02 39.40
CA PRO A 4 48.90 16.39 40.44
C PRO A 4 48.48 14.96 40.83
N LEU A 5 49.51 14.18 41.15
CA LEU A 5 49.47 12.93 41.90
C LEU A 5 49.66 13.24 43.40
N GLY A 6 48.96 12.49 44.25
CA GLY A 6 49.37 12.24 45.65
C GLY A 6 48.26 12.44 46.68
N ASN A 7 47.71 11.37 47.24
CA ASN A 7 48.25 10.83 48.51
C ASN A 7 47.55 9.52 48.93
N LEU A 8 48.38 8.66 49.52
CA LEU A 8 48.06 7.37 50.12
C LEU A 8 47.75 7.55 51.64
N ALA A 9 47.07 6.56 52.22
CA ALA A 9 46.81 6.33 53.65
C ALA A 9 45.69 7.20 54.28
N THR A 10 44.64 6.63 54.87
CA THR A 10 44.71 6.17 56.27
C THR A 10 43.66 5.08 56.57
N LEU A 11 44.12 4.05 57.29
CA LEU A 11 43.37 2.95 57.90
C LEU A 11 42.44 3.45 59.04
N GLN A 12 41.25 2.86 59.20
CA GLN A 12 40.84 2.14 60.44
C GLN A 12 39.34 1.76 60.44
N SER A 13 39.10 0.47 60.22
CA SER A 13 38.30 -0.48 61.01
C SER A 13 37.28 0.02 62.06
N LYS A 14 36.04 -0.51 61.95
CA LYS A 14 35.12 -1.05 63.01
C LYS A 14 33.90 -1.66 62.29
N SER A 15 33.79 -2.98 62.14
CA SER A 15 33.19 -3.96 63.06
C SER A 15 31.72 -3.68 63.40
N GLN A 16 30.80 -4.47 62.83
CA GLN A 16 29.86 -5.39 63.51
C GLN A 16 28.64 -5.73 62.64
N ALA A 17 28.26 -7.00 62.69
CA ALA A 17 27.14 -7.63 62.01
C ALA A 17 25.82 -7.49 62.80
N MET A 18 24.73 -8.06 62.24
CA MET A 18 23.30 -8.08 62.65
C MET A 18 22.48 -7.02 61.90
N ASP A 19 21.38 -7.30 61.19
CA ASP A 19 20.51 -8.47 61.11
C ASP A 19 19.93 -8.62 59.69
N GLN A 20 19.75 -9.88 59.27
CA GLN A 20 18.86 -10.23 58.17
C GLN A 20 17.43 -10.30 58.71
N GLU A 21 16.60 -9.33 58.34
CA GLU A 21 15.15 -9.54 58.34
C GLU A 21 14.68 -9.87 56.91
N LYS A 22 13.92 -10.96 56.85
CA LYS A 22 13.65 -11.78 55.69
C LYS A 22 12.30 -11.38 55.11
N VAL A 23 12.27 -10.49 54.11
CA VAL A 23 11.04 -10.22 53.35
C VAL A 23 11.00 -11.15 52.13
N LYS A 24 10.02 -12.07 52.14
CA LYS A 24 9.65 -12.96 51.02
C LYS A 24 8.68 -12.23 50.06
N PRO A 25 8.49 -12.73 48.82
CA PRO A 25 8.39 -11.91 47.62
C PRO A 25 6.97 -11.44 47.32
N GLU A 26 6.80 -10.18 46.93
CA GLU A 26 5.61 -9.72 46.20
C GLU A 26 5.79 -10.01 44.71
N VAL A 27 5.17 -11.09 44.26
CA VAL A 27 4.93 -11.38 42.85
C VAL A 27 3.85 -10.42 42.38
N TYR A 28 4.23 -9.25 41.87
CA TYR A 28 3.33 -8.46 41.03
C TYR A 28 3.40 -9.03 39.61
N SER A 29 2.61 -10.08 39.38
CA SER A 29 2.32 -10.56 38.04
C SER A 29 1.42 -9.54 37.34
N THR A 30 2.03 -8.62 36.59
CA THR A 30 1.35 -7.94 35.50
C THR A 30 2.23 -7.97 34.26
N SER A 31 2.41 -9.18 33.72
CA SER A 31 2.60 -9.34 32.28
C SER A 31 1.28 -8.97 31.59
N MET A 32 0.97 -7.67 31.54
CA MET A 32 0.22 -7.18 30.40
C MET A 32 1.23 -7.10 29.27
N ASP A 33 1.25 -8.15 28.45
CA ASP A 33 1.73 -8.04 27.08
C ASP A 33 1.19 -6.73 26.53
N ARG A 34 2.05 -5.73 26.39
CA ARG A 34 1.83 -4.73 25.35
C ARG A 34 1.90 -5.55 24.09
N GLN A 35 0.74 -5.99 23.59
CA GLN A 35 0.62 -6.33 22.19
C GLN A 35 1.11 -5.09 21.46
N ALA A 36 2.37 -5.16 21.01
CA ALA A 36 2.96 -4.20 20.11
C ALA A 36 2.17 -4.37 18.81
N HIS A 37 1.01 -3.71 18.74
CA HIS A 37 0.36 -3.48 17.47
C HIS A 37 1.42 -2.78 16.61
N PRO A 38 1.79 -3.34 15.45
CA PRO A 38 2.83 -2.75 14.63
C PRO A 38 2.42 -1.31 14.35
N GLU A 39 3.23 -0.34 14.79
CA GLU A 39 2.95 1.10 14.71
C GLU A 39 2.90 1.64 13.27
N GLY A 40 2.83 0.76 12.27
CA GLY A 40 2.91 1.08 10.86
C GLY A 40 2.16 0.12 9.96
N LEU A 41 2.20 0.44 8.67
CA LEU A 41 1.57 -0.38 7.64
C LEU A 41 2.33 -1.70 7.44
N THR A 42 1.60 -2.80 7.42
CA THR A 42 2.16 -4.15 7.25
C THR A 42 2.12 -4.59 5.78
N PRO A 43 2.83 -5.67 5.41
CA PRO A 43 2.68 -6.30 4.09
C PRO A 43 1.24 -6.73 3.78
N ASN A 44 0.46 -7.12 4.80
CA ASN A 44 -0.95 -7.49 4.63
C ASN A 44 -1.80 -6.26 4.28
N HIS A 45 -1.52 -5.09 4.88
CA HIS A 45 -2.19 -3.84 4.46
C HIS A 45 -1.86 -3.49 3.01
N LEU A 46 -0.63 -3.74 2.57
CA LEU A 46 -0.24 -3.53 1.17
C LEU A 46 -0.96 -4.49 0.23
N LYS A 47 -1.02 -5.80 0.56
CA LYS A 47 -1.76 -6.80 -0.23
C LYS A 47 -3.23 -6.40 -0.34
N LYS A 48 -3.87 -6.06 0.78
CA LYS A 48 -5.25 -5.56 0.82
C LYS A 48 -5.45 -4.30 -0.02
N ALA A 49 -4.56 -3.31 0.07
CA ALA A 49 -4.63 -2.09 -0.75
C ALA A 49 -4.55 -2.37 -2.26
N LYS A 50 -3.69 -3.32 -2.66
CA LYS A 50 -3.61 -3.77 -4.06
C LYS A 50 -4.91 -4.43 -4.54
N LEU A 51 -5.55 -5.22 -3.70
CA LEU A 51 -6.84 -5.83 -4.06
C LEU A 51 -7.97 -4.79 -4.13
N ILE A 52 -7.99 -3.81 -3.22
CA ILE A 52 -8.91 -2.67 -3.26
C ILE A 52 -8.77 -1.89 -4.58
N PHE A 53 -7.57 -1.82 -5.16
CA PHE A 53 -7.33 -1.14 -6.44
C PHE A 53 -8.14 -1.71 -7.60
N PHE A 54 -8.54 -2.99 -7.55
CA PHE A 54 -9.44 -3.56 -8.57
C PHE A 54 -10.84 -2.91 -8.57
N TYR A 55 -11.25 -2.29 -7.46
CA TYR A 55 -12.55 -1.63 -7.30
C TYR A 55 -12.43 -0.10 -7.36
N CYS A 56 -11.44 0.46 -6.66
CA CYS A 56 -11.30 1.90 -6.46
C CYS A 56 -9.84 2.34 -6.66
N ARG A 57 -9.60 3.14 -7.71
CA ARG A 57 -8.27 3.65 -8.06
C ARG A 57 -7.96 4.98 -7.36
N TYR A 58 -8.99 5.72 -6.94
CA TYR A 58 -8.91 7.02 -6.26
C TYR A 58 -9.64 7.01 -4.91
N PRO A 59 -9.25 6.14 -3.95
CA PRO A 59 -9.90 6.11 -2.65
C PRO A 59 -9.68 7.41 -1.90
N ASN A 60 -10.77 7.99 -1.42
CA ASN A 60 -10.71 9.14 -0.51
C ASN A 60 -10.44 8.69 0.94
N SER A 61 -10.23 9.65 1.84
CA SER A 61 -9.94 9.38 3.26
C SER A 61 -11.01 8.54 3.96
N ASN A 62 -12.29 8.66 3.58
CA ASN A 62 -13.38 7.88 4.19
C ASN A 62 -13.31 6.42 3.76
N VAL A 63 -13.05 6.17 2.47
CA VAL A 63 -12.81 4.80 1.95
C VAL A 63 -11.64 4.16 2.69
N LEU A 64 -10.50 4.86 2.80
CA LEU A 64 -9.32 4.32 3.50
C LEU A 64 -9.63 3.99 4.97
N LYS A 65 -10.28 4.90 5.72
CA LYS A 65 -10.63 4.63 7.12
C LYS A 65 -11.60 3.47 7.29
N THR A 66 -12.52 3.32 6.35
CA THR A 66 -13.55 2.28 6.37
C THR A 66 -12.96 0.89 6.14
N PHE A 67 -12.02 0.75 5.19
CA PHE A 67 -11.47 -0.55 4.79
C PHE A 67 -10.16 -0.91 5.49
N PHE A 68 -9.64 -0.06 6.38
CA PHE A 68 -8.50 -0.36 7.23
C PHE A 68 -8.80 -0.01 8.70
N PRO A 69 -9.79 -0.67 9.33
CA PRO A 69 -10.25 -0.30 10.68
C PRO A 69 -9.25 -0.60 11.78
N ASP A 70 -8.30 -1.49 11.54
CA ASP A 70 -7.21 -1.88 12.44
C ASP A 70 -6.03 -0.89 12.42
N ILE A 71 -6.06 0.11 11.53
CA ILE A 71 -5.04 1.14 11.41
C ILE A 71 -5.40 2.36 12.28
N LYS A 72 -4.48 2.76 13.14
CA LYS A 72 -4.52 4.08 13.81
C LYS A 72 -4.04 5.17 12.85
N PHE A 73 -4.97 5.81 12.13
CA PHE A 73 -4.63 6.84 11.15
C PHE A 73 -3.89 8.03 11.78
N ASN A 74 -2.72 8.33 11.23
CA ASN A 74 -1.97 9.56 11.48
C ASN A 74 -1.49 10.15 10.15
N ARG A 75 -0.82 11.32 10.19
CA ARG A 75 -0.34 12.01 8.98
C ARG A 75 0.59 11.12 8.14
N CYS A 76 1.54 10.42 8.79
CA CYS A 76 2.52 9.58 8.10
C CYS A 76 1.84 8.40 7.38
N ILE A 77 0.98 7.67 8.08
CA ILE A 77 0.24 6.52 7.53
C ILE A 77 -0.68 6.95 6.38
N THR A 78 -1.38 8.08 6.55
CA THR A 78 -2.26 8.63 5.50
C THR A 78 -1.46 8.94 4.23
N SER A 79 -0.33 9.63 4.37
CA SER A 79 0.57 9.93 3.24
C SER A 79 1.11 8.66 2.59
N GLN A 80 1.43 7.63 3.38
CA GLN A 80 1.96 6.37 2.86
C GLN A 80 0.92 5.57 2.06
N LEU A 81 -0.34 5.52 2.53
CA LEU A 81 -1.45 4.93 1.77
C LEU A 81 -1.71 5.69 0.47
N ILE A 82 -1.75 7.03 0.52
CA ILE A 82 -1.90 7.86 -0.68
C ILE A 82 -0.77 7.59 -1.68
N LYS A 83 0.47 7.47 -1.19
CA LYS A 83 1.64 7.13 -2.02
C LYS A 83 1.49 5.76 -2.66
N TRP A 84 1.02 4.74 -1.95
CA TRP A 84 0.75 3.43 -2.53
C TRP A 84 -0.23 3.50 -3.69
N PHE A 85 -1.39 4.15 -3.50
CA PHE A 85 -2.37 4.28 -4.57
C PHE A 85 -1.86 5.14 -5.74
N SER A 86 -1.00 6.13 -5.50
CA SER A 86 -0.31 6.85 -6.57
C SER A 86 0.62 5.94 -7.37
N ASN A 87 1.44 5.13 -6.70
CA ASN A 87 2.33 4.16 -7.36
C ASN A 87 1.54 3.10 -8.14
N PHE A 88 0.39 2.66 -7.62
CA PHE A 88 -0.48 1.70 -8.30
C PHE A 88 -1.05 2.28 -9.59
N ARG A 89 -1.53 3.53 -9.55
CA ARG A 89 -2.00 4.24 -10.74
C ARG A 89 -0.88 4.46 -11.75
N GLU A 90 0.32 4.81 -11.30
CA GLU A 90 1.48 4.96 -12.18
C GLU A 90 1.78 3.67 -12.93
N PHE A 91 1.91 2.53 -12.22
CA PHE A 91 2.11 1.24 -12.85
C PHE A 91 0.98 0.90 -13.84
N TYR A 92 -0.27 1.08 -13.41
CA TYR A 92 -1.45 0.83 -14.25
C TYR A 92 -1.42 1.66 -15.54
N TYR A 93 -1.17 2.97 -15.46
CA TYR A 93 -1.10 3.85 -16.62
C TYR A 93 0.10 3.59 -17.52
N ILE A 94 1.23 3.18 -16.96
CA ILE A 94 2.39 2.72 -17.76
C ILE A 94 2.00 1.50 -18.58
N GLN A 95 1.28 0.52 -18.00
CA GLN A 95 0.80 -0.63 -18.76
C GLN A 95 -0.19 -0.22 -19.86
N MET A 96 -1.15 0.65 -19.54
CA MET A 96 -2.14 1.12 -20.52
C MET A 96 -1.48 1.81 -21.71
N GLU A 97 -0.52 2.69 -21.45
CA GLU A 97 0.25 3.37 -22.50
C GLU A 97 1.07 2.37 -23.31
N LYS A 98 1.83 1.49 -22.65
CA LYS A 98 2.66 0.47 -23.31
C LYS A 98 1.82 -0.36 -24.29
N PHE A 99 0.71 -0.92 -23.81
CA PHE A 99 -0.14 -1.78 -24.64
C PHE A 99 -0.88 -1.00 -25.73
N SER A 100 -1.28 0.25 -25.47
CA SER A 100 -1.87 1.11 -26.51
C SER A 100 -0.88 1.39 -27.64
N ARG A 101 0.37 1.71 -27.32
CA ARG A 101 1.42 1.91 -28.34
C ARG A 101 1.73 0.63 -29.10
N GLN A 102 1.74 -0.51 -28.42
CA GLN A 102 1.98 -1.80 -29.05
C GLN A 102 0.90 -2.13 -30.09
N VAL A 103 -0.39 -2.04 -29.73
CA VAL A 103 -1.46 -2.37 -30.69
C VAL A 103 -1.55 -1.39 -31.86
N ILE A 104 -1.16 -0.12 -31.66
CA ILE A 104 -1.02 0.85 -32.75
C ILE A 104 0.12 0.44 -33.69
N ALA A 105 1.28 0.04 -33.14
CA ALA A 105 2.41 -0.46 -33.93
C ALA A 105 2.08 -1.75 -34.69
N ASP A 106 1.21 -2.59 -34.12
CA ASP A 106 0.71 -3.83 -34.74
C ASP A 106 -0.39 -3.56 -35.81
N GLY A 107 -0.75 -2.29 -36.04
CA GLY A 107 -1.66 -1.88 -37.12
C GLY A 107 -3.15 -1.88 -36.76
N VAL A 108 -3.52 -1.96 -35.48
CA VAL A 108 -4.92 -1.78 -35.05
C VAL A 108 -5.35 -0.34 -35.32
N ASN A 109 -6.46 -0.17 -36.05
CA ASN A 109 -6.93 1.14 -36.50
C ASN A 109 -8.14 1.66 -35.73
N SER A 110 -8.78 0.83 -34.90
CA SER A 110 -9.97 1.22 -34.15
C SER A 110 -9.92 0.78 -32.69
N ALA A 111 -10.31 1.68 -31.79
CA ALA A 111 -10.47 1.38 -30.37
C ALA A 111 -11.54 0.31 -30.09
N SER A 112 -12.54 0.17 -30.97
CA SER A 112 -13.58 -0.88 -30.85
C SER A 112 -13.00 -2.29 -30.88
N ASP A 113 -11.86 -2.46 -31.53
CA ASP A 113 -11.24 -3.77 -31.74
C ASP A 113 -10.40 -4.18 -30.54
N LEU A 114 -10.15 -3.25 -29.62
CA LEU A 114 -9.46 -3.51 -28.37
C LEU A 114 -10.43 -4.11 -27.35
N SER A 115 -10.04 -5.24 -26.79
CA SER A 115 -10.73 -5.88 -25.67
C SER A 115 -9.76 -6.29 -24.57
N VAL A 116 -10.18 -6.20 -23.32
CA VAL A 116 -9.38 -6.66 -22.17
C VAL A 116 -10.06 -7.87 -21.54
N THR A 117 -9.59 -9.05 -21.93
CA THR A 117 -10.08 -10.33 -21.40
C THR A 117 -9.14 -10.88 -20.32
N ARG A 118 -9.57 -11.95 -19.64
CA ARG A 118 -8.73 -12.65 -18.65
C ARG A 118 -7.50 -13.33 -19.27
N ASP A 119 -7.53 -13.56 -20.58
CA ASP A 119 -6.42 -14.17 -21.32
C ASP A 119 -5.49 -13.11 -21.95
N SER A 120 -5.87 -11.83 -21.89
CA SER A 120 -5.05 -10.74 -22.43
C SER A 120 -3.74 -10.57 -21.65
N GLU A 121 -2.66 -10.27 -22.38
CA GLU A 121 -1.36 -10.00 -21.77
C GLU A 121 -1.38 -8.79 -20.84
N LEU A 122 -2.18 -7.77 -21.18
CA LEU A 122 -2.41 -6.62 -20.33
C LEU A 122 -2.98 -7.06 -18.97
N PHE A 123 -4.06 -7.85 -18.96
CA PHE A 123 -4.63 -8.34 -17.71
C PHE A 123 -3.64 -9.20 -16.93
N ARG A 124 -2.90 -10.10 -17.60
CA ARG A 124 -1.87 -10.92 -16.96
C ARG A 124 -0.82 -10.06 -16.24
N SER A 125 -0.36 -8.98 -16.86
CA SER A 125 0.59 -8.03 -16.27
C SER A 125 0.01 -7.34 -15.02
N LEU A 126 -1.23 -6.86 -15.11
CA LEU A 126 -1.92 -6.20 -14.00
C LEU A 126 -2.18 -7.17 -12.84
N ASN A 127 -2.70 -8.37 -13.13
CA ASN A 127 -3.03 -9.38 -12.13
C ASN A 127 -1.76 -9.85 -11.40
N MET A 128 -0.65 -10.08 -12.11
CA MET A 128 0.63 -10.43 -11.47
C MET A 128 1.14 -9.34 -10.53
N HIS A 129 0.89 -8.07 -10.82
CA HIS A 129 1.32 -6.95 -9.99
C HIS A 129 0.45 -6.78 -8.73
N PHE A 130 -0.87 -6.83 -8.88
CA PHE A 130 -1.82 -6.54 -7.80
C PHE A 130 -2.23 -7.78 -6.99
N ASN A 131 -2.22 -8.95 -7.61
CA ASN A 131 -2.72 -10.21 -7.08
C ASN A 131 -1.66 -11.32 -7.22
N LYS A 132 -0.50 -11.11 -6.59
CA LYS A 132 0.69 -11.97 -6.77
C LYS A 132 0.46 -13.45 -6.45
N ALA A 133 -0.36 -13.75 -5.44
CA ALA A 133 -0.69 -15.12 -5.06
C ALA A 133 -1.74 -15.76 -5.99
N ASN A 134 -2.41 -14.94 -6.81
CA ASN A 134 -3.48 -15.35 -7.71
C ASN A 134 -4.60 -16.15 -7.03
N ASP A 135 -4.83 -15.86 -5.74
CA ASP A 135 -5.83 -16.44 -4.86
C ASP A 135 -7.13 -15.61 -4.85
N PHE A 136 -7.11 -14.41 -5.44
CA PHE A 136 -8.25 -13.53 -5.56
C PHE A 136 -8.85 -13.55 -6.98
N GLN A 137 -10.17 -13.76 -7.09
CA GLN A 137 -10.86 -13.65 -8.36
C GLN A 137 -11.13 -12.18 -8.70
N VAL A 138 -10.43 -11.66 -9.70
CA VAL A 138 -10.61 -10.26 -10.14
C VAL A 138 -12.02 -10.04 -10.73
N PRO A 139 -12.74 -9.00 -10.27
CA PRO A 139 -14.07 -8.67 -10.78
C PRO A 139 -14.09 -8.37 -12.27
N SER A 140 -15.13 -8.81 -12.98
CA SER A 140 -15.32 -8.47 -14.41
C SER A 140 -15.39 -6.95 -14.63
N ARG A 141 -15.93 -6.20 -13.66
CA ARG A 141 -15.95 -4.74 -13.69
C ARG A 141 -14.56 -4.11 -13.83
N PHE A 142 -13.52 -4.72 -13.25
CA PHE A 142 -12.15 -4.22 -13.42
C PHE A 142 -11.68 -4.35 -14.87
N LEU A 143 -12.02 -5.46 -15.54
CA LEU A 143 -11.68 -5.68 -16.95
C LEU A 143 -12.38 -4.66 -17.85
N GLU A 144 -13.66 -4.36 -17.59
CA GLU A 144 -14.40 -3.32 -18.31
C GLU A 144 -13.72 -1.94 -18.17
N VAL A 145 -13.31 -1.58 -16.95
CA VAL A 145 -12.61 -0.31 -16.70
C VAL A 145 -11.22 -0.30 -17.36
N ALA A 146 -10.51 -1.42 -17.34
CA ALA A 146 -9.23 -1.57 -18.02
C ALA A 146 -9.37 -1.42 -19.53
N GLU A 147 -10.43 -1.98 -20.12
CA GLU A 147 -10.75 -1.83 -21.54
C GLU A 147 -11.07 -0.38 -21.90
N ILE A 148 -11.94 0.29 -21.14
CA ILE A 148 -12.24 1.71 -21.33
C ILE A 148 -10.95 2.52 -21.23
N THR A 149 -10.12 2.25 -20.22
CA THR A 149 -8.84 2.95 -20.06
C THR A 149 -7.92 2.74 -21.26
N LEU A 150 -7.76 1.51 -21.72
CA LEU A 150 -6.92 1.18 -22.87
C LEU A 150 -7.40 1.92 -24.12
N ARG A 151 -8.72 1.97 -24.36
CA ARG A 151 -9.32 2.72 -25.47
C ARG A 151 -9.08 4.22 -25.37
N GLU A 152 -9.17 4.82 -24.18
CA GLU A 152 -8.86 6.24 -23.97
C GLU A 152 -7.39 6.56 -24.29
N PHE A 153 -6.45 5.71 -23.84
CA PHE A 153 -5.03 5.85 -24.17
C PHE A 153 -4.78 5.67 -25.67
N PHE A 154 -5.33 4.61 -26.28
CA PHE A 154 -5.25 4.35 -27.71
C PHE A 154 -5.76 5.53 -28.54
N ASN A 155 -6.94 6.07 -28.21
CA ASN A 155 -7.52 7.20 -28.93
C ASN A 155 -6.66 8.46 -28.80
N ALA A 156 -6.11 8.74 -27.62
CA ALA A 156 -5.25 9.89 -27.42
C ALA A 156 -3.96 9.77 -28.25
N ILE A 157 -3.30 8.61 -28.23
CA ILE A 157 -2.04 8.37 -28.93
C ILE A 157 -2.24 8.32 -30.44
N SER A 158 -3.28 7.64 -30.92
CA SER A 158 -3.60 7.55 -32.36
C SER A 158 -3.91 8.91 -32.99
N LEU A 159 -4.41 9.85 -32.17
CA LEU A 159 -4.67 11.24 -32.57
C LEU A 159 -3.52 12.19 -32.23
N ALA A 160 -2.35 11.67 -31.86
CA ALA A 160 -1.15 12.43 -31.47
C ALA A 160 -1.39 13.47 -30.35
N LYS A 161 -2.41 13.25 -29.50
CA LYS A 161 -2.70 14.12 -28.35
C LYS A 161 -1.65 13.97 -27.26
N ASP A 162 -0.91 12.86 -27.25
CA ASP A 162 0.15 12.57 -26.28
C ASP A 162 1.39 13.46 -26.40
N LEU A 163 1.47 14.30 -27.43
CA LEU A 163 2.45 15.38 -27.57
C LEU A 163 2.21 16.53 -26.57
N ASP A 164 0.98 16.72 -26.08
CA ASP A 164 0.65 17.72 -25.06
C ASP A 164 1.03 17.17 -23.66
N PRO A 165 1.85 17.85 -22.84
CA PRO A 165 2.24 17.35 -21.51
C PRO A 165 1.09 17.00 -20.55
N SER A 166 -0.10 17.56 -20.79
CA SER A 166 -1.30 17.40 -19.96
C SER A 166 -2.31 16.38 -20.51
N TRP A 167 -2.00 15.68 -21.61
CA TRP A 167 -2.93 14.79 -22.32
C TRP A 167 -3.65 13.76 -21.42
N LYS A 168 -2.94 13.19 -20.45
CA LYS A 168 -3.49 12.20 -19.52
C LYS A 168 -4.53 12.77 -18.56
N LYS A 169 -4.60 14.10 -18.38
CA LYS A 169 -5.53 14.76 -17.45
C LYS A 169 -6.99 14.49 -17.80
N ALA A 170 -7.33 14.42 -19.09
CA ALA A 170 -8.68 14.07 -19.52
C ALA A 170 -9.01 12.60 -19.20
N ILE A 171 -8.07 11.69 -19.46
CA ILE A 171 -8.20 10.26 -19.20
C ILE A 171 -8.39 9.98 -17.70
N TYR A 172 -7.59 10.62 -16.84
CA TYR A 172 -7.71 10.49 -15.39
C TYR A 172 -9.10 10.90 -14.86
N LYS A 173 -9.72 11.92 -15.46
CA LYS A 173 -11.07 12.35 -15.10
C LYS A 173 -12.13 11.32 -15.49
N VAL A 174 -11.95 10.61 -16.60
CA VAL A 174 -12.83 9.51 -17.01
C VAL A 174 -12.73 8.38 -15.99
N ILE A 175 -11.51 7.94 -15.69
CA ILE A 175 -11.26 6.75 -14.85
C ILE A 175 -11.68 6.98 -13.40
N CYS A 176 -11.48 8.19 -12.87
CA CYS A 176 -11.94 8.58 -11.54
C CYS A 176 -13.45 8.38 -11.35
N LYS A 177 -14.25 8.57 -12.41
CA LYS A 177 -15.72 8.37 -12.37
C LYS A 177 -16.14 6.90 -12.49
N LEU A 178 -15.21 6.00 -12.80
CA LEU A 178 -15.49 4.58 -12.97
C LEU A 178 -15.22 3.76 -11.70
N ASP A 179 -14.75 4.41 -10.62
CA ASP A 179 -14.53 3.75 -9.34
C ASP A 179 -15.84 3.17 -8.81
N SER A 180 -15.76 1.95 -8.29
CA SER A 180 -16.90 1.21 -7.74
C SER A 180 -16.75 1.07 -6.24
N ASP A 181 -17.86 0.78 -5.55
CA ASP A 181 -17.82 0.48 -4.12
C ASP A 181 -16.95 -0.75 -3.85
N VAL A 182 -16.12 -0.64 -2.82
CA VAL A 182 -15.27 -1.74 -2.36
C VAL A 182 -16.15 -2.71 -1.55
N PRO A 183 -16.13 -4.02 -1.82
CA PRO A 183 -16.99 -4.97 -1.11
C PRO A 183 -16.77 -4.99 0.39
N GLU A 184 -17.86 -5.17 1.14
CA GLU A 184 -17.87 -5.17 2.62
C GLU A 184 -16.91 -6.20 3.24
N VAL A 185 -16.62 -7.30 2.55
CA VAL A 185 -15.67 -8.32 3.02
C VAL A 185 -14.29 -7.72 3.31
N PHE A 186 -13.88 -6.69 2.55
CA PHE A 186 -12.64 -5.97 2.78
C PHE A 186 -12.64 -5.13 4.05
N LYS A 187 -13.75 -4.96 4.78
CA LYS A 187 -13.71 -4.29 6.10
C LYS A 187 -13.09 -5.18 7.17
N THR A 188 -13.08 -6.49 6.97
CA THR A 188 -12.51 -7.43 7.95
C THR A 188 -10.98 -7.43 7.94
N THR A 189 -10.39 -7.77 9.09
CA THR A 189 -8.93 -7.94 9.29
C THR A 189 -8.44 -9.30 8.81
N ILE A 190 -9.24 -10.05 8.04
CA ILE A 190 -8.82 -11.35 7.49
C ILE A 190 -7.55 -11.14 6.67
N SER A 191 -6.63 -12.11 6.76
CA SER A 191 -5.43 -12.18 5.93
C SER A 191 -5.82 -12.32 4.47
N TRP A 192 -5.88 -11.18 3.78
CA TRP A 192 -6.09 -11.07 2.34
C TRP A 192 -4.84 -11.44 1.57
#